data_AF-A0A2N6PGX8-F1
#
_entry.id   AF-A0A2N6PGX8-F1
#
_cell.length_a   1.000
_cell.length_b   1.000
_cell.length_c   1.000
_cell.angle_alpha   90.00
_cell.angle_beta   90.00
_cell.angle_gamma   90.00
#
_symmetry.space_group_name_H-M   'P 1'
#
loop_
_entity.id
_entity.type
_entity.pdbx_description
1 polymer ?
#
loop_
_entity_poly.entity_id
_entity_poly.type
_entity_poly.pdbx_seq_one_letter_code
_entity_poly.pdbx_strand_id
1 'polypeptide(L)'
;MSYQPDDGGTDRFPQQPPHDPSSAYQPPADAHSSQPGYSPAPQYGSQPQPAYGTPSPHPGAHAPGYGAQPEHPAGESDKSFLVTWLLAYFLGSFGADRFYLGKIGTAIAKLLTAGGLGIWALVDLIMVLVGATRDKQGRPLAGYQQHKKTAWIVTAILVALGFVLGIIMGVAGLFGAQSASTVRPADEPASQSAPEDPADSALEEEPPAVEEADAEEESAAETDDADSSGTDFASWADGAFGTFDPATETGSGDTVIDMPAGVSGVLITAKYSGDGNFIIQGLDESNASSGALPVNTIGAYEGTTFVSADGWDATSKLQVTATGTFEITLSPVSTAAAFSESGSGDTVMQYTEGAATVSFTHDGDGNFVVHENSGSDFGPDLLINEIGSYDGSIPLRSGPSILIVQADGSWTASAS
;
A
#
# COMPACT_ATOMS: atom_id res chain seq x y z
N MET A 1 -10.76 56.73 56.52
CA MET A 1 -9.97 55.57 56.08
C MET A 1 -9.64 55.82 54.62
N SER A 2 -8.49 56.44 54.37
CA SER A 2 -8.08 56.87 53.03
C SER A 2 -6.55 56.82 53.00
N TYR A 3 -5.97 55.99 52.15
CA TYR A 3 -4.57 56.17 51.73
C TYR A 3 -4.35 55.60 50.33
N GLN A 4 -3.63 56.39 49.55
CA GLN A 4 -3.32 56.29 48.13
C GLN A 4 -1.91 55.69 47.99
N PRO A 5 -1.54 55.03 46.87
CA PRO A 5 -0.23 54.42 46.72
C PRO A 5 0.80 55.40 46.14
N ASP A 6 2.05 55.28 46.61
CA ASP A 6 3.24 55.99 46.13
C ASP A 6 4.24 55.03 45.46
N ASP A 7 5.01 55.64 44.56
CA ASP A 7 5.94 55.11 43.55
C ASP A 7 7.18 54.34 44.03
N GLY A 8 7.72 53.55 43.09
CA GLY A 8 9.13 53.68 42.68
C GLY A 8 10.14 52.67 43.24
N GLY A 9 10.68 51.82 42.35
CA GLY A 9 11.84 50.98 42.68
C GLY A 9 12.32 50.15 41.48
N THR A 10 13.30 50.67 40.75
CA THR A 10 14.00 50.05 39.61
C THR A 10 14.94 48.94 40.06
N ASP A 11 14.87 47.75 39.44
CA ASP A 11 15.93 46.73 39.55
C ASP A 11 16.52 46.37 38.18
N ARG A 12 17.85 46.34 38.19
CA ARG A 12 18.76 46.22 37.06
C ARG A 12 19.10 44.74 36.83
N PHE A 13 18.91 44.25 35.62
CA PHE A 13 19.45 42.96 35.16
C PHE A 13 20.95 43.08 34.83
N PRO A 14 21.82 42.18 35.30
CA PRO A 14 23.16 42.05 34.75
C PRO A 14 23.18 41.21 33.46
N GLN A 15 23.86 41.76 32.45
CA GLN A 15 24.11 41.23 31.10
C GLN A 15 25.08 40.02 31.13
N GLN A 16 24.81 39.02 30.29
CA GLN A 16 25.74 37.92 29.97
C GLN A 16 26.83 38.38 28.99
N PRO A 17 28.07 37.84 29.09
CA PRO A 17 29.12 38.09 28.11
C PRO A 17 29.10 37.09 26.92
N PRO A 18 29.65 37.48 25.75
CA PRO A 18 29.58 36.70 24.50
C PRO A 18 30.76 35.71 24.36
N HIS A 19 30.52 34.57 23.70
CA HIS A 19 31.56 33.63 23.28
C HIS A 19 31.54 33.42 21.75
N ASP A 20 32.69 33.63 21.12
CA ASP A 20 33.07 33.16 19.77
C ASP A 20 34.62 32.95 19.73
N PRO A 21 35.26 32.34 18.70
CA PRO A 21 35.76 30.97 18.73
C PRO A 21 37.30 30.92 18.51
N SER A 22 37.84 29.72 18.27
CA SER A 22 39.19 29.37 17.78
C SER A 22 40.30 29.13 18.82
N SER A 23 40.77 27.88 18.91
CA SER A 23 42.20 27.53 18.86
C SER A 23 42.41 26.00 18.78
N ALA A 24 43.34 25.65 17.90
CA ALA A 24 43.78 24.32 17.49
C ALA A 24 44.30 23.41 18.63
N TYR A 25 44.16 22.10 18.44
CA TYR A 25 45.02 21.11 19.08
C TYR A 25 45.57 20.13 18.03
N GLN A 26 46.90 20.06 17.97
CA GLN A 26 47.72 19.21 17.09
C GLN A 26 47.93 17.81 17.71
N PRO A 27 48.13 16.75 16.89
CA PRO A 27 48.51 15.42 17.36
C PRO A 27 50.04 15.28 17.56
N PRO A 28 50.52 14.40 18.45
CA PRO A 28 51.94 14.17 18.64
C PRO A 28 52.52 13.20 17.61
N ALA A 29 53.68 13.57 17.06
CA ALA A 29 54.63 12.71 16.39
C ALA A 29 55.75 12.32 17.36
N ASP A 30 56.27 11.10 17.24
CA ASP A 30 57.71 10.80 17.19
C ASP A 30 57.96 9.29 17.37
N ALA A 31 58.71 8.69 16.44
CA ALA A 31 60.07 8.19 16.70
C ALA A 31 60.53 7.18 15.64
N HIS A 32 61.65 7.51 15.00
CA HIS A 32 62.44 6.73 14.05
C HIS A 32 63.05 5.45 14.66
N SER A 33 63.36 4.44 13.82
CA SER A 33 64.77 4.06 13.49
C SER A 33 64.94 2.80 12.61
N SER A 34 65.88 2.92 11.65
CA SER A 34 66.82 1.92 11.06
C SER A 34 66.39 0.77 10.09
N GLN A 35 66.59 1.05 8.78
CA GLN A 35 67.27 0.32 7.66
C GLN A 35 68.06 -1.01 7.90
N PRO A 36 68.60 -1.72 6.86
CA PRO A 36 68.06 -2.15 5.54
C PRO A 36 68.52 -3.60 5.12
N GLY A 37 68.03 -4.19 4.01
CA GLY A 37 68.66 -5.42 3.48
C GLY A 37 68.13 -6.02 2.17
N TYR A 38 68.85 -5.74 1.08
CA TYR A 38 69.13 -6.55 -0.13
C TYR A 38 68.02 -7.11 -1.06
N SER A 39 68.19 -6.82 -2.36
CA SER A 39 67.70 -7.53 -3.56
C SER A 39 68.95 -7.97 -4.38
N PRO A 40 68.98 -8.97 -5.31
CA PRO A 40 68.04 -9.12 -6.44
C PRO A 40 67.74 -10.57 -6.95
N ALA A 41 66.94 -10.62 -8.03
CA ALA A 41 66.33 -11.73 -8.81
C ALA A 41 67.32 -12.67 -9.58
N PRO A 42 66.94 -13.49 -10.61
CA PRO A 42 65.64 -14.03 -11.09
C PRO A 42 65.67 -15.57 -11.39
N GLN A 43 64.53 -16.24 -11.66
CA GLN A 43 64.51 -17.38 -12.61
C GLN A 43 63.11 -17.82 -13.08
N TYR A 44 62.99 -17.97 -14.39
CA TYR A 44 61.87 -18.50 -15.18
C TYR A 44 61.71 -20.02 -15.00
N GLY A 45 60.48 -20.54 -14.94
CA GLY A 45 60.23 -21.97 -15.14
C GLY A 45 58.80 -22.45 -14.90
N SER A 46 58.12 -22.83 -16.01
CA SER A 46 57.13 -23.92 -16.15
C SER A 46 55.78 -23.90 -15.39
N GLN A 47 54.70 -23.82 -16.17
CA GLN A 47 53.34 -24.33 -15.88
C GLN A 47 53.34 -25.88 -15.86
N PRO A 48 52.52 -26.60 -15.05
CA PRO A 48 51.14 -26.94 -15.45
C PRO A 48 50.07 -27.11 -14.33
N GLN A 49 48.86 -26.59 -14.60
CA GLN A 49 47.50 -27.16 -14.36
C GLN A 49 46.97 -27.43 -12.90
N PRO A 50 45.62 -27.50 -12.71
CA PRO A 50 44.92 -26.77 -11.66
C PRO A 50 44.56 -27.64 -10.45
N ALA A 51 44.64 -27.04 -9.26
CA ALA A 51 44.13 -27.63 -8.03
C ALA A 51 43.05 -26.71 -7.45
N TYR A 52 41.85 -27.27 -7.29
CA TYR A 52 40.73 -26.66 -6.57
C TYR A 52 41.18 -26.31 -5.15
N GLY A 53 41.15 -25.01 -4.82
CA GLY A 53 41.54 -24.50 -3.51
C GLY A 53 40.79 -23.21 -3.19
N THR A 54 40.05 -23.26 -2.10
CA THR A 54 39.26 -22.22 -1.43
C THR A 54 39.96 -20.86 -1.38
N PRO A 55 39.31 -19.71 -1.67
CA PRO A 55 39.91 -18.41 -1.44
C PRO A 55 39.74 -17.98 0.02
N SER A 56 40.87 -17.82 0.72
CA SER A 56 40.97 -17.00 1.94
C SER A 56 41.05 -15.51 1.56
N PRO A 57 40.49 -14.59 2.36
CA PRO A 57 40.39 -13.18 2.01
C PRO A 57 41.72 -12.43 2.23
N HIS A 58 42.14 -11.64 1.24
CA HIS A 58 43.18 -10.63 1.40
C HIS A 58 42.54 -9.23 1.42
N PRO A 59 42.80 -8.38 2.43
CA PRO A 59 42.32 -7.02 2.46
C PRO A 59 43.30 -6.10 1.71
N GLY A 60 42.80 -5.35 0.73
CA GLY A 60 43.65 -4.42 -0.02
C GLY A 60 42.90 -3.44 -0.93
N ALA A 61 42.92 -2.18 -0.52
CA ALA A 61 42.90 -0.96 -1.33
C ALA A 61 41.59 -0.54 -2.04
N HIS A 62 40.96 0.46 -1.42
CA HIS A 62 39.92 1.30 -2.02
C HIS A 62 40.48 2.19 -3.13
N ALA A 63 39.74 2.29 -4.24
CA ALA A 63 39.76 3.43 -5.16
C ALA A 63 38.30 3.85 -5.45
N PRO A 64 37.94 5.14 -5.41
CA PRO A 64 36.55 5.58 -5.51
C PRO A 64 36.14 5.81 -6.98
N GLY A 65 34.97 5.31 -7.41
CA GLY A 65 34.45 5.60 -8.73
C GLY A 65 33.13 4.91 -9.06
N TYR A 66 32.03 5.64 -8.86
CA TYR A 66 30.67 5.49 -9.41
C TYR A 66 29.99 4.11 -9.36
N GLY A 67 28.99 4.03 -8.47
CA GLY A 67 27.88 3.06 -8.55
C GLY A 67 28.20 1.70 -7.95
N ALA A 68 28.20 1.62 -6.61
CA ALA A 68 28.08 0.32 -5.95
C ALA A 68 26.70 -0.26 -6.29
N GLN A 69 26.66 -1.17 -7.26
CA GLN A 69 25.52 -2.07 -7.42
C GLN A 69 25.43 -2.91 -6.14
N PRO A 70 24.22 -3.08 -5.55
CA PRO A 70 24.06 -4.00 -4.44
C PRO A 70 24.58 -5.37 -4.87
N GLU A 71 25.49 -5.95 -4.09
CA GLU A 71 26.07 -7.25 -4.41
C GLU A 71 24.95 -8.30 -4.38
N HIS A 72 24.54 -8.75 -5.57
CA HIS A 72 23.53 -9.79 -5.71
C HIS A 72 24.09 -11.14 -5.22
N PRO A 73 23.30 -11.96 -4.52
CA PRO A 73 23.75 -13.28 -4.04
C PRO A 73 24.29 -14.13 -5.19
N ALA A 74 25.33 -14.93 -4.90
CA ALA A 74 26.07 -15.70 -5.89
C ALA A 74 25.14 -16.58 -6.76
N GLY A 75 24.97 -16.19 -8.02
CA GLY A 75 24.13 -16.90 -9.01
C GLY A 75 23.03 -16.05 -9.64
N GLU A 76 22.73 -14.86 -9.11
CA GLU A 76 21.75 -13.94 -9.66
C GLU A 76 22.38 -12.95 -10.68
N SER A 77 21.58 -12.45 -11.62
CA SER A 77 22.04 -11.52 -12.67
C SER A 77 22.12 -10.09 -12.15
N ASP A 78 23.06 -9.30 -12.67
CA ASP A 78 23.13 -7.84 -12.46
C ASP A 78 21.97 -7.07 -13.16
N LYS A 79 21.01 -7.80 -13.75
CA LYS A 79 19.84 -7.26 -14.43
C LYS A 79 18.61 -7.38 -13.53
N SER A 80 17.99 -6.24 -13.25
CA SER A 80 16.79 -6.17 -12.42
C SER A 80 15.58 -6.78 -13.12
N PHE A 81 14.84 -7.63 -12.39
CA PHE A 81 13.56 -8.17 -12.82
C PHE A 81 12.55 -7.05 -13.09
N LEU A 82 12.41 -6.10 -12.15
CA LEU A 82 11.44 -5.02 -12.22
C LEU A 82 11.68 -4.12 -13.46
N VAL A 83 12.94 -3.77 -13.71
CA VAL A 83 13.31 -3.00 -14.91
C VAL A 83 13.03 -3.79 -16.19
N THR A 84 13.34 -5.09 -16.20
CA THR A 84 13.07 -5.96 -17.37
C THR A 84 11.58 -6.08 -17.64
N TRP A 85 10.75 -6.24 -16.59
CA TRP A 85 9.30 -6.31 -16.68
C TRP A 85 8.69 -5.01 -17.21
N LEU A 86 9.09 -3.84 -16.69
CA LEU A 86 8.63 -2.54 -17.18
C LEU A 86 9.00 -2.33 -18.66
N LEU A 87 10.23 -2.67 -19.04
CA LEU A 87 10.67 -2.58 -20.43
C LEU A 87 9.91 -3.54 -21.35
N ALA A 88 9.59 -4.74 -20.87
CA ALA A 88 8.79 -5.72 -21.62
C ALA A 88 7.34 -5.26 -21.79
N TYR A 89 6.75 -4.61 -20.79
CA TYR A 89 5.38 -4.13 -20.84
C TYR A 89 5.23 -2.90 -21.77
N PHE A 90 6.03 -1.85 -21.56
CA PHE A 90 5.86 -0.58 -22.29
C PHE A 90 6.59 -0.55 -23.63
N LEU A 91 7.79 -1.14 -23.70
CA LEU A 91 8.67 -1.08 -24.87
C LEU A 91 8.93 -2.48 -25.45
N GLY A 92 8.12 -3.47 -25.08
CA GLY A 92 8.27 -4.85 -25.51
C GLY A 92 8.25 -4.99 -27.02
N SER A 93 7.33 -4.31 -27.72
CA SER A 93 7.24 -4.37 -29.19
C SER A 93 8.51 -3.90 -29.90
N PHE A 94 9.34 -3.09 -29.25
CA PHE A 94 10.64 -2.61 -29.76
C PHE A 94 11.83 -3.46 -29.28
N GLY A 95 11.61 -4.44 -28.41
CA GLY A 95 12.64 -5.34 -27.88
C GLY A 95 13.58 -4.72 -26.85
N ALA A 96 13.16 -3.65 -26.18
CA ALA A 96 13.95 -2.97 -25.14
C ALA A 96 14.32 -3.92 -23.98
N ASP A 97 13.42 -4.84 -23.63
CA ASP A 97 13.65 -5.90 -22.66
C ASP A 97 14.84 -6.79 -23.06
N ARG A 98 14.93 -7.20 -24.32
CA ARG A 98 16.03 -8.03 -24.82
C ARG A 98 17.34 -7.26 -24.99
N PHE A 99 17.29 -5.98 -25.34
CA PHE A 99 18.48 -5.12 -25.32
C PHE A 99 19.05 -4.99 -23.91
N TYR A 100 18.18 -4.78 -22.91
CA TYR A 100 18.58 -4.69 -21.50
C TYR A 100 19.23 -5.98 -20.98
N LEU A 101 18.69 -7.14 -21.39
CA LEU A 101 19.25 -8.47 -21.08
C LEU A 101 20.55 -8.80 -21.82
N GLY A 102 21.00 -7.93 -22.73
CA GLY A 102 22.19 -8.14 -23.55
C GLY A 102 21.99 -9.11 -24.72
N LYS A 103 20.75 -9.45 -25.07
CA LYS A 103 20.40 -10.35 -26.18
C LYS A 103 20.16 -9.57 -27.48
N ILE A 104 21.20 -8.89 -27.93
CA ILE A 104 21.17 -7.94 -29.05
C ILE A 104 20.65 -8.58 -30.35
N GLY A 105 21.08 -9.81 -30.66
CA GLY A 105 20.66 -10.51 -31.89
C GLY A 105 19.15 -10.73 -31.97
N THR A 106 18.55 -11.24 -30.89
CA THR A 106 17.08 -11.44 -30.83
C THR A 106 16.32 -10.12 -30.71
N ALA A 107 16.92 -9.06 -30.16
CA ALA A 107 16.32 -7.73 -30.10
C ALA A 107 16.23 -7.09 -31.50
N ILE A 108 17.29 -7.21 -32.30
CA ILE A 108 17.30 -6.77 -33.71
C ILE A 108 16.30 -7.59 -34.53
N ALA A 109 16.23 -8.91 -34.32
CA ALA A 109 15.22 -9.74 -34.98
C ALA A 109 13.79 -9.26 -34.67
N LYS A 110 13.49 -8.95 -33.40
CA LYS A 110 12.19 -8.40 -32.98
C LYS A 110 11.88 -7.08 -33.68
N LEU A 111 12.85 -6.16 -33.77
CA LEU A 111 12.71 -4.90 -34.50
C LEU A 111 12.43 -5.10 -36.01
N LEU A 112 13.18 -5.99 -36.67
CA LEU A 112 12.99 -6.28 -38.09
C LEU A 112 11.64 -6.94 -38.37
N THR A 113 11.09 -7.68 -37.41
CA THR A 113 9.73 -8.24 -37.46
C THR A 113 8.65 -7.26 -37.00
N ALA A 114 8.97 -5.98 -36.77
CA ALA A 114 8.07 -4.97 -36.20
C ALA A 114 7.36 -5.46 -34.91
N GLY A 115 8.11 -6.11 -34.02
CA GLY A 115 7.58 -6.68 -32.78
C GLY A 115 6.70 -7.92 -32.96
N GLY A 116 6.68 -8.53 -34.15
CA GLY A 116 5.91 -9.74 -34.44
C GLY A 116 4.41 -9.57 -34.23
N LEU A 117 3.85 -8.39 -34.54
CA LEU A 117 2.46 -8.00 -34.27
C LEU A 117 2.07 -8.10 -32.78
N GLY A 118 3.03 -7.89 -31.87
CA GLY A 118 2.81 -7.94 -30.43
C GLY A 118 2.91 -9.34 -29.81
N ILE A 119 2.88 -10.41 -30.62
CA ILE A 119 3.01 -11.79 -30.11
C ILE A 119 4.37 -12.00 -29.45
N TRP A 120 5.44 -11.47 -30.05
CA TRP A 120 6.78 -11.54 -29.45
C TRP A 120 6.88 -10.74 -28.13
N ALA A 121 6.19 -9.61 -28.04
CA ALA A 121 6.16 -8.82 -26.81
C ALA A 121 5.39 -9.54 -25.70
N LEU A 122 4.25 -10.16 -26.03
CA LEU A 122 3.43 -10.92 -25.10
C LEU A 122 4.17 -12.15 -24.55
N VAL A 123 4.81 -12.95 -25.42
CA VAL A 123 5.58 -14.12 -24.99
C VAL A 123 6.71 -13.70 -24.05
N ASP A 124 7.43 -12.62 -24.36
CA ASP A 124 8.50 -12.12 -23.52
C ASP A 124 8.00 -11.62 -22.16
N LEU A 125 6.87 -10.89 -22.15
CA LEU A 125 6.23 -10.42 -20.93
C LEU A 125 5.83 -11.58 -20.02
N ILE A 126 5.21 -12.63 -20.57
CA ILE A 126 4.84 -13.83 -19.82
C ILE A 126 6.08 -14.55 -19.29
N MET A 127 7.13 -14.71 -20.12
CA MET A 127 8.38 -15.34 -19.69
C MET A 127 9.07 -14.57 -18.56
N VAL A 128 9.00 -13.23 -18.57
CA VAL A 128 9.49 -12.39 -17.48
C VAL A 128 8.65 -12.61 -16.22
N LEU A 129 7.32 -12.48 -16.31
CA LEU A 129 6.39 -12.63 -15.17
C LEU A 129 6.48 -13.99 -14.47
N VAL A 130 6.69 -15.07 -15.22
CA VAL A 130 6.85 -16.44 -14.70
C VAL A 130 8.27 -16.71 -14.19
N GLY A 131 9.21 -15.77 -14.41
CA GLY A 131 10.60 -15.91 -13.97
C GLY A 131 11.42 -16.89 -14.81
N ALA A 132 10.96 -17.22 -16.02
CA ALA A 132 11.68 -18.07 -16.98
C ALA A 132 12.78 -17.29 -17.73
N THR A 133 12.76 -15.97 -17.68
CA THR A 133 13.74 -15.10 -18.34
C THR A 133 15.12 -15.20 -17.70
N ARG A 134 16.15 -15.22 -18.55
CA ARG A 134 17.57 -15.23 -18.18
C ARG A 134 18.34 -14.14 -18.92
N ASP A 135 19.41 -13.64 -18.32
CA ASP A 135 20.34 -12.73 -19.01
C ASP A 135 21.16 -13.44 -20.11
N LYS A 136 22.05 -12.72 -20.80
CA LYS A 136 22.93 -13.30 -21.82
C LYS A 136 23.89 -14.38 -21.28
N GLN A 137 24.13 -14.42 -19.97
CA GLN A 137 24.95 -15.42 -19.28
C GLN A 137 24.13 -16.59 -18.73
N GLY A 138 22.81 -16.61 -18.92
CA GLY A 138 21.94 -17.67 -18.42
C GLY A 138 21.56 -17.53 -16.94
N ARG A 139 21.82 -16.38 -16.30
CA ARG A 139 21.49 -16.13 -14.89
C ARG A 139 20.03 -15.64 -14.72
N PRO A 140 19.34 -16.03 -13.63
CA PRO A 140 18.03 -15.47 -13.26
C PRO A 140 18.12 -13.98 -12.93
N LEU A 141 17.02 -13.25 -13.10
CA LEU A 141 16.98 -11.79 -12.88
C LEU A 141 16.95 -11.43 -11.40
N ALA A 142 17.64 -10.34 -11.06
CA ALA A 142 17.69 -9.80 -9.70
C ALA A 142 16.33 -9.40 -9.16
N GLY A 143 16.01 -9.84 -7.94
CA GLY A 143 14.83 -9.39 -7.18
C GLY A 143 13.51 -9.98 -7.69
N TYR A 144 13.55 -11.09 -8.44
CA TYR A 144 12.34 -11.76 -8.93
C TYR A 144 11.40 -12.17 -7.79
N GLN A 145 11.91 -12.85 -6.77
CA GLN A 145 11.06 -13.34 -5.66
C GLN A 145 10.40 -12.21 -4.87
N GLN A 146 11.11 -11.09 -4.71
CA GLN A 146 10.63 -9.91 -3.99
C GLN A 146 9.48 -9.23 -4.74
N HIS A 147 9.59 -9.09 -6.06
CA HIS A 147 8.65 -8.27 -6.83
C HIS A 147 7.66 -9.07 -7.69
N LYS A 148 7.70 -10.41 -7.68
CA LYS A 148 6.78 -11.22 -8.49
C LYS A 148 5.31 -10.90 -8.18
N LYS A 149 4.94 -10.81 -6.91
CA LYS A 149 3.56 -10.55 -6.48
C LYS A 149 3.09 -9.19 -7.02
N THR A 150 3.89 -8.15 -6.80
CA THR A 150 3.63 -6.79 -7.32
C THR A 150 3.51 -6.75 -8.83
N ALA A 151 4.43 -7.40 -9.56
CA ALA A 151 4.42 -7.40 -11.03
C ALA A 151 3.17 -8.09 -11.61
N TRP A 152 2.70 -9.18 -10.98
CA TRP A 152 1.46 -9.86 -11.38
C TRP A 152 0.22 -8.98 -11.14
N ILE A 153 0.10 -8.39 -9.94
CA ILE A 153 -1.03 -7.52 -9.57
C ILE A 153 -1.11 -6.31 -10.51
N VAL A 154 0.00 -5.58 -10.68
CA VAL A 154 0.02 -4.38 -11.52
C VAL A 154 -0.27 -4.71 -12.99
N THR A 155 0.24 -5.84 -13.51
CA THR A 155 -0.07 -6.26 -14.88
C THR A 155 -1.57 -6.57 -15.03
N ALA A 156 -2.19 -7.24 -14.06
CA ALA A 156 -3.63 -7.54 -14.09
C ALA A 156 -4.48 -6.26 -14.06
N ILE A 157 -4.14 -5.30 -13.21
CA ILE A 157 -4.80 -3.99 -13.14
C ILE A 157 -4.71 -3.24 -14.47
N LEU A 158 -3.51 -3.17 -15.07
CA LEU A 158 -3.32 -2.46 -16.34
C LEU A 158 -4.11 -3.11 -17.50
N VAL A 159 -4.22 -4.44 -17.52
CA VAL A 159 -5.04 -5.16 -18.51
C VAL A 159 -6.53 -4.88 -18.30
N ALA A 160 -7.01 -4.90 -17.05
CA ALA A 160 -8.40 -4.60 -16.73
C ALA A 160 -8.78 -3.16 -17.11
N LEU A 161 -7.93 -2.17 -16.78
CA LEU A 161 -8.12 -0.78 -17.17
C LEU A 161 -8.13 -0.60 -18.69
N GLY A 162 -7.24 -1.30 -19.41
CA GLY A 162 -7.22 -1.30 -20.87
C GLY A 162 -8.52 -1.85 -21.47
N PHE A 163 -9.09 -2.90 -20.88
CA PHE A 163 -10.35 -3.49 -21.32
C PHE A 163 -11.54 -2.55 -21.09
N VAL A 164 -11.63 -1.95 -19.91
CA VAL A 164 -12.67 -0.96 -19.57
C VAL A 164 -12.60 0.26 -20.50
N LEU A 165 -11.41 0.82 -20.72
CA LEU A 165 -11.21 1.94 -21.65
C LEU A 165 -11.58 1.56 -23.09
N GLY A 166 -11.24 0.33 -23.50
CA GLY A 166 -11.60 -0.21 -24.81
C GLY A 166 -13.10 -0.32 -25.03
N ILE A 167 -13.86 -0.77 -24.01
CA ILE A 167 -15.33 -0.83 -24.06
C ILE A 167 -15.92 0.58 -24.18
N ILE A 168 -15.45 1.54 -23.36
CA ILE A 168 -15.94 2.92 -23.37
C ILE A 168 -15.73 3.58 -24.74
N MET A 169 -14.55 3.39 -25.35
CA MET A 169 -14.25 3.95 -26.68
C MET A 169 -14.95 3.22 -27.83
N GLY A 170 -15.19 1.91 -27.69
CA GLY A 170 -15.94 1.10 -28.66
C GLY A 170 -17.42 1.51 -28.75
N VAL A 171 -18.05 1.84 -27.62
CA VAL A 171 -19.43 2.34 -27.57
C VAL A 171 -19.55 3.73 -28.22
N ALA A 172 -18.56 4.61 -28.05
CA ALA A 172 -18.54 5.92 -28.73
C ALA A 172 -18.39 5.83 -30.26
N GLY A 173 -17.69 4.81 -30.76
CA GLY A 173 -17.52 4.56 -32.21
C GLY A 173 -18.79 4.11 -32.93
N LEU A 174 -19.74 3.48 -32.23
CA LEU A 174 -21.00 3.03 -32.81
C LEU A 174 -22.02 4.15 -33.06
N PHE A 175 -21.93 5.27 -32.33
CA PHE A 175 -22.85 6.41 -32.46
C PHE A 175 -22.34 7.53 -33.40
N GLY A 176 -21.05 7.54 -33.76
CA GLY A 176 -20.43 8.59 -34.59
C GLY A 176 -20.55 8.40 -36.12
N ALA A 177 -21.04 7.25 -36.60
CA ALA A 177 -21.02 6.91 -38.02
C ALA A 177 -22.29 7.29 -38.80
N GLN A 178 -23.28 7.93 -38.18
CA GLN A 178 -24.51 8.36 -38.84
C GLN A 178 -24.60 9.88 -38.93
N SER A 179 -23.80 10.51 -39.78
CA SER A 179 -24.10 11.85 -40.32
C SER A 179 -23.20 12.15 -41.53
N ALA A 180 -23.56 11.58 -42.68
CA ALA A 180 -23.12 12.09 -43.96
C ALA A 180 -24.26 11.91 -44.98
N SER A 181 -25.31 12.72 -44.84
CA SER A 181 -26.19 13.04 -45.97
C SER A 181 -26.08 14.54 -46.28
N THR A 182 -25.28 14.77 -47.31
CA THR A 182 -25.22 15.88 -48.27
C THR A 182 -26.35 16.92 -48.22
N VAL A 183 -26.00 18.20 -47.99
CA VAL A 183 -26.55 19.36 -48.73
C VAL A 183 -25.46 20.44 -48.90
N ARG A 184 -25.40 21.01 -50.12
CA ARG A 184 -24.44 22.01 -50.65
C ARG A 184 -24.58 23.41 -50.00
N PRO A 185 -23.55 24.28 -50.11
CA PRO A 185 -23.57 25.62 -49.53
C PRO A 185 -24.18 26.65 -50.48
N ALA A 186 -24.92 27.61 -49.92
CA ALA A 186 -25.17 28.92 -50.54
C ALA A 186 -25.41 29.97 -49.44
N ASP A 187 -24.51 30.96 -49.44
CA ASP A 187 -24.57 32.36 -49.00
C ASP A 187 -25.67 32.86 -48.04
N GLU A 188 -25.19 33.56 -47.00
CA GLU A 188 -25.79 34.60 -46.14
C GLU A 188 -26.47 35.77 -46.93
N PRO A 189 -27.12 36.79 -46.28
CA PRO A 189 -27.43 36.99 -44.86
C PRO A 189 -28.86 37.57 -44.54
N ALA A 190 -29.14 37.66 -43.24
CA ALA A 190 -29.94 38.68 -42.52
C ALA A 190 -31.40 38.98 -42.91
N SER A 191 -32.32 38.82 -41.94
CA SER A 191 -33.14 39.93 -41.41
C SER A 191 -34.03 39.54 -40.23
N GLN A 192 -34.13 40.48 -39.30
CA GLN A 192 -34.95 40.51 -38.09
C GLN A 192 -36.45 40.31 -38.34
N SER A 193 -37.14 39.61 -37.43
CA SER A 193 -38.41 40.08 -36.84
C SER A 193 -38.76 39.23 -35.60
N ALA A 194 -38.92 39.89 -34.45
CA ALA A 194 -39.81 39.46 -33.38
C ALA A 194 -41.15 40.25 -33.55
N PRO A 195 -42.21 40.05 -32.75
CA PRO A 195 -42.43 39.10 -31.64
C PRO A 195 -43.81 38.37 -31.75
N GLU A 196 -44.17 37.52 -30.77
CA GLU A 196 -45.42 37.57 -29.99
C GLU A 196 -45.60 36.32 -29.10
N ASP A 197 -46.30 36.55 -27.99
CA ASP A 197 -46.40 35.85 -26.69
C ASP A 197 -47.55 34.79 -26.66
N PRO A 198 -48.03 34.32 -25.49
CA PRO A 198 -47.57 33.27 -24.57
C PRO A 198 -48.51 32.02 -24.58
N ALA A 199 -48.42 31.23 -23.50
CA ALA A 199 -49.41 30.26 -22.97
C ALA A 199 -49.19 28.82 -23.46
N ASP A 200 -49.40 27.77 -22.68
CA ASP A 200 -49.69 27.54 -21.26
C ASP A 200 -49.73 26.00 -21.15
N SER A 201 -49.42 25.47 -19.97
CA SER A 201 -49.98 24.25 -19.39
C SER A 201 -50.08 22.94 -20.20
N ALA A 202 -49.27 21.99 -19.73
CA ALA A 202 -49.73 20.81 -18.98
C ALA A 202 -50.15 19.53 -19.73
N LEU A 203 -49.94 18.45 -18.96
CA LEU A 203 -50.54 17.11 -19.00
C LEU A 203 -49.85 16.12 -19.95
N GLU A 204 -49.04 15.22 -19.39
CA GLU A 204 -49.45 13.86 -18.92
C GLU A 204 -49.52 12.89 -20.10
N GLU A 205 -48.71 11.83 -20.09
CA GLU A 205 -49.19 10.47 -20.35
C GLU A 205 -48.31 9.44 -19.61
N GLU A 206 -49.00 8.57 -18.88
CA GLU A 206 -48.54 7.43 -18.08
C GLU A 206 -47.99 6.24 -18.90
N PRO A 207 -47.30 5.27 -18.26
CA PRO A 207 -46.70 4.10 -18.90
C PRO A 207 -47.71 2.95 -19.07
N PRO A 208 -47.41 1.98 -19.96
CA PRO A 208 -47.26 0.58 -19.50
C PRO A 208 -46.25 -0.19 -20.37
N ALA A 209 -45.88 -1.45 -20.16
CA ALA A 209 -45.81 -2.41 -19.06
C ALA A 209 -45.08 -3.64 -19.67
N VAL A 210 -44.28 -4.31 -18.84
CA VAL A 210 -43.82 -5.73 -18.90
C VAL A 210 -43.70 -6.48 -20.25
N GLU A 211 -42.51 -7.03 -20.53
CA GLU A 211 -42.39 -8.43 -20.97
C GLU A 211 -41.18 -9.10 -20.30
N GLU A 212 -41.49 -10.18 -19.58
CA GLU A 212 -40.62 -11.21 -19.02
C GLU A 212 -39.99 -12.07 -20.12
N ALA A 213 -38.75 -12.52 -19.92
CA ALA A 213 -38.23 -13.73 -20.57
C ALA A 213 -37.04 -14.30 -19.77
N ASP A 214 -37.39 -15.24 -18.89
CA ASP A 214 -36.75 -16.53 -18.61
C ASP A 214 -35.21 -16.68 -18.52
N ALA A 215 -34.80 -16.95 -17.29
CA ALA A 215 -33.88 -17.97 -16.79
C ALA A 215 -33.15 -18.89 -17.81
N GLU A 216 -31.83 -19.02 -17.63
CA GLU A 216 -31.17 -20.32 -17.47
C GLU A 216 -30.03 -20.19 -16.44
N GLU A 217 -30.18 -20.94 -15.33
CA GLU A 217 -29.16 -21.24 -14.34
C GLU A 217 -28.15 -22.24 -14.93
N GLU A 218 -26.84 -21.99 -14.76
CA GLU A 218 -25.86 -23.08 -14.72
C GLU A 218 -25.31 -23.20 -13.30
N SER A 219 -25.94 -24.14 -12.59
CA SER A 219 -25.51 -24.76 -11.36
C SER A 219 -24.27 -25.63 -11.61
N ALA A 220 -23.20 -25.37 -10.87
CA ALA A 220 -22.15 -26.34 -10.60
C ALA A 220 -22.02 -26.47 -9.08
N ALA A 221 -22.89 -27.31 -8.52
CA ALA A 221 -22.77 -27.83 -7.18
C ALA A 221 -21.58 -28.80 -7.10
N GLU A 222 -20.53 -28.42 -6.38
CA GLU A 222 -19.74 -29.41 -5.64
C GLU A 222 -20.28 -29.46 -4.22
N THR A 223 -21.03 -30.52 -3.96
CA THR A 223 -21.39 -30.99 -2.64
C THR A 223 -20.16 -31.63 -2.02
N ASP A 224 -19.55 -30.97 -1.05
CA ASP A 224 -18.89 -31.66 0.05
C ASP A 224 -19.63 -31.29 1.34
N ASP A 225 -19.87 -32.35 2.10
CA ASP A 225 -20.88 -32.46 3.14
C ASP A 225 -20.84 -31.37 4.22
N ALA A 226 -22.05 -30.99 4.62
CA ALA A 226 -22.33 -30.25 5.83
C ALA A 226 -21.73 -30.97 7.05
N ASP A 227 -20.60 -30.47 7.54
CA ASP A 227 -20.34 -30.46 8.97
C ASP A 227 -20.85 -29.13 9.51
N SER A 228 -21.97 -29.19 10.22
CA SER A 228 -22.46 -28.10 11.05
C SER A 228 -21.59 -27.93 12.29
N SER A 229 -20.29 -27.77 12.11
CA SER A 229 -19.41 -27.18 13.11
C SER A 229 -19.34 -25.70 12.77
N GLY A 230 -20.08 -24.85 13.49
CA GLY A 230 -19.80 -23.42 13.45
C GLY A 230 -18.30 -23.26 13.71
N THR A 231 -17.56 -22.75 12.74
CA THR A 231 -16.12 -22.50 12.90
C THR A 231 -15.98 -21.59 14.11
N ASP A 232 -15.33 -22.10 15.15
CA ASP A 232 -14.97 -21.32 16.32
C ASP A 232 -14.20 -20.08 15.85
N PHE A 233 -14.79 -18.89 16.06
CA PHE A 233 -14.23 -17.63 15.57
C PHE A 233 -12.78 -17.46 16.04
N ALA A 234 -12.49 -17.86 17.28
CA ALA A 234 -11.15 -17.79 17.84
C ALA A 234 -10.16 -18.66 17.03
N SER A 235 -10.52 -19.91 16.75
CA SER A 235 -9.69 -20.81 15.94
C SER A 235 -9.48 -20.29 14.51
N TRP A 236 -10.49 -19.66 13.89
CA TRP A 236 -10.32 -19.02 12.59
C TRP A 236 -9.37 -17.82 12.68
N ALA A 237 -9.59 -16.94 13.65
CA ALA A 237 -8.79 -15.72 13.82
C ALA A 237 -7.33 -16.04 14.16
N ASP A 238 -7.08 -17.04 15.00
CA ASP A 238 -5.71 -17.51 15.31
C ASP A 238 -5.01 -18.05 14.06
N GLY A 239 -5.75 -18.70 13.16
CA GLY A 239 -5.22 -19.20 11.89
C GLY A 239 -4.98 -18.11 10.85
N ALA A 240 -5.87 -17.11 10.79
CA ALA A 240 -5.83 -16.01 9.83
C ALA A 240 -4.83 -14.91 10.22
N PHE A 241 -4.74 -14.58 11.51
CA PHE A 241 -3.98 -13.44 12.00
C PHE A 241 -2.82 -13.81 12.93
N GLY A 242 -2.75 -15.06 13.38
CA GLY A 242 -1.76 -15.52 14.34
C GLY A 242 -2.18 -15.28 15.80
N THR A 243 -1.37 -15.80 16.72
CA THR A 243 -1.63 -15.78 18.16
C THR A 243 -0.45 -15.18 18.92
N PHE A 244 -0.75 -14.48 20.01
CA PHE A 244 0.22 -13.95 20.96
C PHE A 244 -0.47 -13.60 22.29
N ASP A 245 0.32 -13.45 23.36
CA ASP A 245 -0.20 -13.01 24.65
C ASP A 245 -0.45 -11.49 24.61
N PRO A 246 -1.63 -10.99 25.04
CA PRO A 246 -1.89 -9.56 25.08
C PRO A 246 -0.85 -8.78 25.88
N ALA A 247 -0.48 -7.61 25.37
CA ALA A 247 0.51 -6.73 25.99
C ALA A 247 -0.05 -5.31 26.11
N THR A 248 0.13 -4.70 27.29
CA THR A 248 -0.29 -3.31 27.55
C THR A 248 0.94 -2.44 27.76
N GLU A 249 0.97 -1.33 27.04
CA GLU A 249 1.93 -0.25 27.23
C GLU A 249 1.22 1.01 27.73
N THR A 250 1.79 1.61 28.77
CA THR A 250 1.32 2.88 29.33
C THR A 250 2.42 3.91 29.21
N GLY A 251 2.06 5.13 28.85
CA GLY A 251 3.05 6.19 28.72
C GLY A 251 2.46 7.58 28.59
N SER A 252 3.34 8.50 28.23
CA SER A 252 3.03 9.89 27.90
C SER A 252 4.10 10.41 26.96
N GLY A 253 3.74 11.27 26.00
CA GLY A 253 4.70 11.71 24.99
C GLY A 253 4.80 10.74 23.82
N ASP A 254 5.75 11.02 22.93
CA ASP A 254 5.99 10.18 21.76
C ASP A 254 6.74 8.90 22.15
N THR A 255 6.36 7.76 21.57
CA THR A 255 7.04 6.48 21.77
C THR A 255 6.96 5.60 20.52
N VAL A 256 7.72 4.51 20.52
CA VAL A 256 7.62 3.45 19.51
C VAL A 256 7.37 2.12 20.23
N ILE A 257 6.35 1.39 19.76
CA ILE A 257 5.94 0.09 20.29
C ILE A 257 6.25 -0.96 19.21
N ASP A 258 6.95 -2.03 19.58
CA ASP A 258 7.21 -3.14 18.64
C ASP A 258 5.95 -4.01 18.48
N MET A 259 5.65 -4.45 17.25
CA MET A 259 4.58 -5.40 17.02
C MET A 259 4.98 -6.83 17.45
N PRO A 260 4.02 -7.65 17.90
CA PRO A 260 4.27 -9.07 18.13
C PRO A 260 4.79 -9.74 16.85
N ALA A 261 5.71 -10.68 16.98
CA ALA A 261 6.32 -11.36 15.83
C ALA A 261 5.45 -12.51 15.33
N GLY A 262 5.49 -12.76 14.02
CA GLY A 262 4.84 -13.93 13.42
C GLY A 262 3.31 -13.86 13.36
N VAL A 263 2.75 -12.65 13.41
CA VAL A 263 1.32 -12.39 13.25
C VAL A 263 1.06 -11.67 11.93
N SER A 264 -0.16 -11.80 11.42
CA SER A 264 -0.65 -11.10 10.23
C SER A 264 -1.58 -9.94 10.58
N GLY A 265 -2.12 -9.89 11.79
CA GLY A 265 -2.96 -8.78 12.24
C GLY A 265 -3.03 -8.63 13.75
N VAL A 266 -3.24 -7.40 14.22
CA VAL A 266 -3.26 -7.04 15.64
C VAL A 266 -4.43 -6.11 15.93
N LEU A 267 -5.14 -6.36 17.04
CA LEU A 267 -6.08 -5.40 17.61
C LEU A 267 -5.32 -4.42 18.50
N ILE A 268 -5.63 -3.13 18.34
CA ILE A 268 -5.09 -2.05 19.15
C ILE A 268 -6.27 -1.43 19.90
N THR A 269 -6.36 -1.72 21.20
CA THR A 269 -7.26 -0.99 22.10
C THR A 269 -6.47 0.14 22.73
N ALA A 270 -6.87 1.38 22.48
CA ALA A 270 -6.16 2.54 22.99
C ALA A 270 -7.08 3.45 23.79
N LYS A 271 -6.54 3.97 24.89
CA LYS A 271 -7.14 5.00 25.72
C LYS A 271 -6.15 6.14 25.85
N TYR A 272 -6.61 7.36 25.60
CA TYR A 272 -5.82 8.57 25.71
C TYR A 272 -6.58 9.64 26.49
N SER A 273 -5.88 10.24 27.44
CA SER A 273 -6.37 11.34 28.26
C SER A 273 -5.52 12.59 28.00
N GLY A 274 -6.07 13.51 27.22
CA GLY A 274 -5.47 14.80 26.90
C GLY A 274 -6.30 15.57 25.88
N ASP A 275 -5.97 16.85 25.68
CA ASP A 275 -6.68 17.74 24.75
C ASP A 275 -5.93 17.96 23.42
N GLY A 276 -4.77 17.32 23.25
CA GLY A 276 -3.90 17.52 22.09
C GLY A 276 -3.89 16.32 21.14
N ASN A 277 -2.87 16.25 20.29
CA ASN A 277 -2.75 15.17 19.31
C ASN A 277 -2.57 13.83 20.01
N PHE A 278 -3.33 12.84 19.52
CA PHE A 278 -3.11 11.43 19.77
C PHE A 278 -3.13 10.69 18.43
N ILE A 279 -1.96 10.24 18.00
CA ILE A 279 -1.76 9.58 16.72
C ILE A 279 -1.04 8.27 16.97
N ILE A 280 -1.54 7.20 16.34
CA ILE A 280 -0.86 5.92 16.24
C ILE A 280 -0.65 5.67 14.74
N GLN A 281 0.60 5.58 14.32
CA GLN A 281 1.00 5.31 12.93
C GLN A 281 1.80 4.01 12.85
N GLY A 282 1.51 3.18 11.85
CA GLY A 282 2.29 1.98 11.59
C GLY A 282 3.57 2.27 10.80
N LEU A 283 4.66 1.64 11.22
CA LEU A 283 5.96 1.66 10.54
C LEU A 283 6.38 0.25 10.12
N ASP A 284 7.13 0.15 9.02
CA ASP A 284 7.76 -1.10 8.56
C ASP A 284 9.06 -1.43 9.31
N GLU A 285 9.72 -2.54 8.94
CA GLU A 285 11.00 -2.97 9.53
C GLU A 285 12.13 -1.93 9.40
N SER A 286 12.05 -1.04 8.41
CA SER A 286 13.01 0.03 8.15
C SER A 286 12.64 1.36 8.83
N ASN A 287 11.58 1.37 9.64
CA ASN A 287 10.95 2.56 10.24
C ASN A 287 10.37 3.54 9.21
N ALA A 288 10.12 3.12 7.98
CA ALA A 288 9.33 3.91 7.03
C ALA A 288 7.84 3.72 7.34
N SER A 289 7.00 4.68 6.94
CA SER A 289 5.55 4.53 7.12
C SER A 289 5.05 3.34 6.31
N SER A 290 4.31 2.44 6.96
CA SER A 290 3.59 1.33 6.33
C SER A 290 2.35 1.79 5.56
N GLY A 291 1.89 3.03 5.81
CA GLY A 291 0.59 3.53 5.37
C GLY A 291 -0.52 3.36 6.42
N ALA A 292 -0.35 2.49 7.43
CA ALA A 292 -1.33 2.33 8.49
C ALA A 292 -1.40 3.58 9.39
N LEU A 293 -2.60 4.10 9.58
CA LEU A 293 -2.88 5.23 10.48
C LEU A 293 -4.11 4.90 11.35
N PRO A 294 -4.02 3.89 12.23
CA PRO A 294 -5.15 3.37 12.99
C PRO A 294 -5.83 4.39 13.91
N VAL A 295 -5.09 5.38 14.42
CA VAL A 295 -5.65 6.47 15.24
C VAL A 295 -5.04 7.79 14.80
N ASN A 296 -5.88 8.78 14.53
CA ASN A 296 -5.46 10.15 14.22
C ASN A 296 -6.51 11.15 14.71
N THR A 297 -6.37 11.59 15.95
CA THR A 297 -7.37 12.45 16.59
C THR A 297 -6.72 13.56 17.42
N ILE A 298 -7.56 14.52 17.81
CA ILE A 298 -7.24 15.60 18.73
C ILE A 298 -8.22 15.54 19.90
N GLY A 299 -7.71 15.46 21.11
CA GLY A 299 -8.53 15.30 22.31
C GLY A 299 -8.57 13.85 22.79
N ALA A 300 -9.40 13.61 23.81
CA ALA A 300 -9.51 12.30 24.44
C ALA A 300 -9.95 11.23 23.43
N TYR A 301 -9.43 10.02 23.59
CA TYR A 301 -9.74 8.89 22.72
C TYR A 301 -9.91 7.63 23.54
N GLU A 302 -10.91 6.81 23.19
CA GLU A 302 -11.08 5.46 23.67
C GLU A 302 -11.73 4.64 22.56
N GLY A 303 -11.04 3.59 22.10
CA GLY A 303 -11.51 2.81 20.97
C GLY A 303 -10.63 1.60 20.68
N THR A 304 -11.13 0.70 19.84
CA THR A 304 -10.38 -0.46 19.35
C THR A 304 -10.31 -0.43 17.83
N THR A 305 -9.11 -0.64 17.30
CA THR A 305 -8.84 -0.62 15.86
C THR A 305 -7.97 -1.81 15.46
N PHE A 306 -7.70 -1.97 14.17
CA PHE A 306 -6.97 -3.10 13.59
C PHE A 306 -5.80 -2.60 12.74
N VAL A 307 -4.69 -3.35 12.75
CA VAL A 307 -3.56 -3.12 11.86
C VAL A 307 -3.06 -4.44 11.28
N SER A 308 -2.78 -4.45 9.97
CA SER A 308 -2.12 -5.54 9.26
C SER A 308 -0.63 -5.58 9.61
N ALA A 309 -0.12 -6.77 9.96
CA ALA A 309 1.28 -7.01 10.30
C ALA A 309 2.04 -7.80 9.20
N ASP A 310 1.34 -8.16 8.13
CA ASP A 310 1.91 -8.78 6.94
C ASP A 310 1.42 -8.11 5.65
N GLY A 311 1.74 -8.70 4.50
CA GLY A 311 1.34 -8.13 3.21
C GLY A 311 2.26 -7.00 2.73
N TRP A 312 1.68 -6.09 1.96
CA TRP A 312 2.40 -4.98 1.29
C TRP A 312 2.41 -3.70 2.13
N ASP A 313 1.50 -3.61 3.08
CA ASP A 313 1.29 -2.58 4.10
C ASP A 313 1.68 -3.09 5.51
N ALA A 314 2.55 -4.12 5.56
CA ALA A 314 2.97 -4.78 6.79
C ALA A 314 3.50 -3.78 7.82
N THR A 315 2.84 -3.71 8.97
CA THR A 315 3.29 -2.92 10.12
C THR A 315 4.13 -3.79 11.06
N SER A 316 5.36 -3.36 11.31
CA SER A 316 6.28 -4.00 12.26
C SER A 316 6.42 -3.24 13.57
N LYS A 317 6.09 -1.94 13.59
CA LYS A 317 6.15 -1.07 14.78
C LYS A 317 5.02 -0.06 14.74
N LEU A 318 4.60 0.43 15.90
CA LEU A 318 3.69 1.58 16.03
C LEU A 318 4.47 2.78 16.54
N GLN A 319 4.43 3.88 15.82
CA GLN A 319 4.82 5.19 16.32
C GLN A 319 3.61 5.86 16.97
N VAL A 320 3.74 6.19 18.25
CA VAL A 320 2.73 6.92 19.01
C VAL A 320 3.19 8.36 19.14
N THR A 321 2.33 9.31 18.81
CA THR A 321 2.52 10.75 19.09
C THR A 321 1.41 11.18 20.04
N ALA A 322 1.79 11.61 21.24
CA ALA A 322 0.82 11.90 22.30
C ALA A 322 1.28 13.08 23.15
N THR A 323 0.40 14.07 23.39
CA THR A 323 0.69 15.18 24.33
C THR A 323 0.23 14.92 25.77
N GLY A 324 -0.49 13.83 25.99
CA GLY A 324 -1.13 13.42 27.25
C GLY A 324 -0.76 11.98 27.63
N THR A 325 -1.45 11.41 28.62
CA THR A 325 -1.21 10.03 29.04
C THR A 325 -2.02 9.06 28.18
N PHE A 326 -1.42 7.94 27.82
CA PHE A 326 -2.08 6.87 27.07
C PHE A 326 -1.88 5.51 27.74
N GLU A 327 -2.79 4.60 27.42
CA GLU A 327 -2.72 3.17 27.64
C GLU A 327 -3.09 2.50 26.32
N ILE A 328 -2.21 1.65 25.79
CA ILE A 328 -2.39 0.93 24.53
C ILE A 328 -2.23 -0.55 24.81
N THR A 329 -3.24 -1.34 24.47
CA THR A 329 -3.21 -2.80 24.57
C THR A 329 -3.23 -3.41 23.18
N LEU A 330 -2.23 -4.26 22.92
CA LEU A 330 -2.15 -5.09 21.74
C LEU A 330 -2.76 -6.46 22.08
N SER A 331 -3.74 -6.91 21.32
CA SER A 331 -4.42 -8.19 21.53
C SER A 331 -4.57 -8.99 20.24
N PRO A 332 -4.58 -10.34 20.30
CA PRO A 332 -4.83 -11.16 19.12
C PRO A 332 -6.26 -10.95 18.61
N VAL A 333 -6.45 -11.13 17.30
CA VAL A 333 -7.76 -10.88 16.67
C VAL A 333 -8.86 -11.82 17.19
N SER A 334 -8.48 -12.99 17.71
CA SER A 334 -9.39 -13.93 18.38
C SER A 334 -10.09 -13.36 19.61
N THR A 335 -9.61 -12.25 20.18
CA THR A 335 -10.26 -11.55 21.31
C THR A 335 -11.18 -10.40 20.88
N ALA A 336 -11.45 -10.22 19.58
CA ALA A 336 -12.38 -9.20 19.10
C ALA A 336 -13.74 -9.32 19.82
N ALA A 337 -14.42 -8.20 20.06
CA ALA A 337 -15.71 -8.21 20.73
C ALA A 337 -16.78 -8.88 19.84
N ALA A 338 -17.75 -9.57 20.43
CA ALA A 338 -18.89 -10.10 19.67
C ALA A 338 -19.63 -8.96 18.94
N PHE A 339 -20.29 -9.30 17.83
CA PHE A 339 -21.10 -8.35 17.07
C PHE A 339 -22.06 -7.56 17.98
N SER A 340 -22.10 -6.24 17.78
CA SER A 340 -23.03 -5.34 18.48
C SER A 340 -23.85 -4.57 17.46
N GLU A 341 -25.15 -4.43 17.73
CA GLU A 341 -26.07 -3.65 16.89
C GLU A 341 -25.92 -2.13 17.09
N SER A 342 -25.11 -1.71 18.07
CA SER A 342 -24.83 -0.29 18.32
C SER A 342 -23.48 -0.08 19.00
N GLY A 343 -22.93 1.11 18.85
CA GLY A 343 -21.71 1.52 19.53
C GLY A 343 -21.41 3.00 19.31
N SER A 344 -20.23 3.43 19.74
CA SER A 344 -19.72 4.78 19.52
C SER A 344 -18.21 4.72 19.39
N GLY A 345 -17.67 5.56 18.51
CA GLY A 345 -16.25 5.57 18.22
C GLY A 345 -15.76 4.35 17.45
N ASP A 346 -14.44 4.21 17.41
CA ASP A 346 -13.73 3.12 16.75
C ASP A 346 -13.93 1.79 17.48
N THR A 347 -14.31 0.74 16.75
CA THR A 347 -14.41 -0.61 17.30
C THR A 347 -14.02 -1.69 16.28
N VAL A 348 -13.67 -2.87 16.79
CA VAL A 348 -13.52 -4.09 15.99
C VAL A 348 -14.38 -5.19 16.58
N MET A 349 -15.24 -5.76 15.75
CA MET A 349 -16.21 -6.77 16.16
C MET A 349 -16.12 -8.03 15.30
N GLN A 350 -16.48 -9.16 15.87
CA GLN A 350 -16.65 -10.43 15.15
C GLN A 350 -17.90 -10.36 14.26
N TYR A 351 -17.83 -10.98 13.09
CA TYR A 351 -18.99 -11.32 12.27
C TYR A 351 -18.92 -12.80 11.89
N THR A 352 -19.86 -13.59 12.41
CA THR A 352 -19.86 -15.06 12.28
C THR A 352 -21.08 -15.59 11.53
N GLU A 353 -21.96 -14.69 11.10
CA GLU A 353 -23.19 -15.04 10.39
C GLU A 353 -22.93 -15.28 8.90
N GLY A 354 -23.93 -15.85 8.21
CA GLY A 354 -23.93 -15.94 6.76
C GLY A 354 -24.09 -14.57 6.11
N ALA A 355 -23.79 -14.49 4.81
CA ALA A 355 -23.91 -13.24 4.03
C ALA A 355 -25.26 -12.55 4.25
N ALA A 356 -25.23 -11.25 4.53
CA ALA A 356 -26.41 -10.47 4.88
C ALA A 356 -26.34 -9.07 4.28
N THR A 357 -27.49 -8.40 4.20
CA THR A 357 -27.54 -6.95 4.03
C THR A 357 -27.66 -6.33 5.41
N VAL A 358 -26.77 -5.39 5.74
CA VAL A 358 -26.75 -4.71 7.04
C VAL A 358 -27.01 -3.24 6.84
N SER A 359 -27.98 -2.71 7.57
CA SER A 359 -28.26 -1.27 7.63
C SER A 359 -27.42 -0.64 8.72
N PHE A 360 -26.64 0.36 8.35
CA PHE A 360 -25.82 1.15 9.25
C PHE A 360 -26.37 2.57 9.37
N THR A 361 -26.28 3.12 10.57
CA THR A 361 -26.47 4.56 10.80
C THR A 361 -25.25 5.13 11.52
N HIS A 362 -24.97 6.41 11.32
CA HIS A 362 -23.98 7.18 12.07
C HIS A 362 -24.48 8.59 12.31
N ASP A 363 -24.24 9.14 13.49
CA ASP A 363 -24.70 10.48 13.89
C ASP A 363 -23.56 11.50 14.10
N GLY A 364 -22.31 11.13 13.85
CA GLY A 364 -21.15 12.02 13.95
C GLY A 364 -21.00 12.95 12.75
N ASP A 365 -20.03 13.87 12.84
CA ASP A 365 -19.74 14.89 11.83
C ASP A 365 -18.45 14.59 11.04
N GLY A 366 -17.68 13.59 11.45
CA GLY A 366 -16.38 13.20 10.93
C GLY A 366 -16.41 11.88 10.16
N ASN A 367 -15.27 11.20 10.09
CA ASN A 367 -15.14 9.98 9.30
C ASN A 367 -16.05 8.87 9.85
N PHE A 368 -16.83 8.26 8.96
CA PHE A 368 -17.51 7.00 9.20
C PHE A 368 -17.07 5.98 8.16
N VAL A 369 -16.23 5.05 8.59
CA VAL A 369 -15.61 4.06 7.72
C VAL A 369 -15.88 2.68 8.28
N VAL A 370 -16.34 1.76 7.44
CA VAL A 370 -16.53 0.36 7.82
C VAL A 370 -15.79 -0.51 6.84
N HIS A 371 -14.98 -1.43 7.38
CA HIS A 371 -14.36 -2.48 6.60
C HIS A 371 -14.79 -3.86 7.09
N GLU A 372 -14.77 -4.84 6.18
CA GLU A 372 -14.82 -6.26 6.52
C GLU A 372 -13.48 -6.92 6.20
N ASN A 373 -12.87 -7.59 7.17
CA ASN A 373 -11.66 -8.37 6.96
C ASN A 373 -11.92 -9.87 7.18
N SER A 374 -11.87 -10.65 6.11
CA SER A 374 -12.02 -12.10 6.10
C SER A 374 -10.71 -12.88 6.28
N GLY A 375 -9.62 -12.19 6.66
CA GLY A 375 -8.30 -12.80 6.83
C GLY A 375 -7.61 -13.13 5.51
N SER A 376 -8.03 -12.48 4.42
CA SER A 376 -7.45 -12.69 3.10
C SER A 376 -6.15 -11.91 2.89
N ASP A 377 -5.29 -12.40 1.99
CA ASP A 377 -4.06 -11.71 1.56
C ASP A 377 -4.28 -10.30 0.98
N PHE A 378 -5.52 -9.94 0.65
CA PHE A 378 -5.89 -8.66 0.04
C PHE A 378 -6.26 -7.57 1.07
N GLY A 379 -6.23 -7.91 2.36
CA GLY A 379 -6.54 -6.99 3.45
C GLY A 379 -8.05 -6.76 3.65
N PRO A 380 -8.42 -5.76 4.47
CA PRO A 380 -9.81 -5.40 4.72
C PRO A 380 -10.49 -4.80 3.48
N ASP A 381 -11.71 -5.25 3.17
CA ASP A 381 -12.55 -4.68 2.13
C ASP A 381 -13.30 -3.46 2.65
N LEU A 382 -13.18 -2.34 1.92
CA LEU A 382 -13.85 -1.08 2.25
C LEU A 382 -15.34 -1.14 1.87
N LEU A 383 -16.22 -1.03 2.87
CA LEU A 383 -17.68 -1.12 2.68
C LEU A 383 -18.37 0.24 2.76
N ILE A 384 -17.96 1.06 3.72
CA ILE A 384 -18.47 2.42 3.92
C ILE A 384 -17.28 3.36 4.03
N ASN A 385 -17.35 4.51 3.37
CA ASN A 385 -16.36 5.57 3.44
C ASN A 385 -17.06 6.93 3.31
N GLU A 386 -17.59 7.43 4.40
CA GLU A 386 -18.39 8.66 4.44
C GLU A 386 -17.80 9.67 5.43
N ILE A 387 -18.14 10.95 5.24
CA ILE A 387 -17.87 12.00 6.21
C ILE A 387 -19.20 12.56 6.70
N GLY A 388 -19.42 12.48 8.00
CA GLY A 388 -20.62 12.95 8.68
C GLY A 388 -21.64 11.85 8.94
N SER A 389 -22.90 12.26 9.04
CA SER A 389 -24.01 11.36 9.29
C SER A 389 -24.18 10.36 8.15
N TYR A 390 -24.50 9.12 8.48
CA TYR A 390 -24.76 8.06 7.51
C TYR A 390 -26.08 7.35 7.82
N ASP A 391 -26.82 6.95 6.79
CA ASP A 391 -27.99 6.08 6.87
C ASP A 391 -28.08 5.32 5.55
N GLY A 392 -27.80 4.03 5.59
CA GLY A 392 -27.74 3.20 4.38
C GLY A 392 -27.51 1.73 4.68
N SER A 393 -27.57 0.90 3.63
CA SER A 393 -27.38 -0.54 3.75
C SER A 393 -26.24 -1.01 2.84
N ILE A 394 -25.41 -1.92 3.35
CA ILE A 394 -24.31 -2.53 2.62
C ILE A 394 -24.38 -4.06 2.66
N PRO A 395 -23.85 -4.77 1.66
CA PRO A 395 -23.71 -6.21 1.71
C PRO A 395 -22.50 -6.60 2.58
N LEU A 396 -22.70 -7.53 3.51
CA LEU A 396 -21.63 -8.28 4.17
C LEU A 396 -21.49 -9.65 3.53
N ARG A 397 -20.25 -10.13 3.40
CA ARG A 397 -20.00 -11.52 2.99
C ARG A 397 -20.25 -12.45 4.18
N SER A 398 -20.23 -13.75 3.92
CA SER A 398 -20.34 -14.73 5.01
C SER A 398 -19.07 -14.68 5.85
N GLY A 399 -19.25 -14.70 7.18
CA GLY A 399 -18.16 -14.87 8.12
C GLY A 399 -17.56 -16.30 8.09
N PRO A 400 -16.55 -16.58 8.93
CA PRO A 400 -16.01 -15.68 9.94
C PRO A 400 -15.19 -14.52 9.34
N SER A 401 -15.43 -13.31 9.83
CA SER A 401 -14.71 -12.08 9.50
C SER A 401 -14.69 -11.14 10.71
N ILE A 402 -13.90 -10.07 10.64
CA ILE A 402 -14.02 -8.92 11.55
C ILE A 402 -14.59 -7.71 10.83
N LEU A 403 -15.44 -6.97 11.52
CA LEU A 403 -15.89 -5.64 11.11
C LEU A 403 -15.05 -4.60 11.85
N ILE A 404 -14.41 -3.73 11.09
CA ILE A 404 -13.59 -2.62 11.59
C ILE A 404 -14.38 -1.35 11.34
N VAL A 405 -14.92 -0.76 12.41
CA VAL A 405 -15.68 0.48 12.37
C VAL A 405 -14.78 1.60 12.85
N GLN A 406 -14.63 2.65 12.05
CA GLN A 406 -14.01 3.91 12.45
C GLN A 406 -15.09 4.98 12.44
N ALA A 407 -15.27 5.67 13.56
CA ALA A 407 -16.35 6.62 13.76
C ALA A 407 -15.96 7.70 14.75
N ASP A 408 -16.44 8.93 14.58
CA ASP A 408 -16.33 9.99 15.58
C ASP A 408 -17.62 10.15 16.42
N GLY A 409 -18.71 9.51 16.01
CA GLY A 409 -20.01 9.54 16.68
C GLY A 409 -20.53 8.18 17.13
N SER A 410 -21.83 8.11 17.39
CA SER A 410 -22.57 6.88 17.64
C SER A 410 -23.01 6.25 16.33
N TRP A 411 -23.10 4.93 16.30
CA TRP A 411 -23.54 4.18 15.14
C TRP A 411 -24.44 3.01 15.53
N THR A 412 -25.25 2.56 14.57
CA THR A 412 -26.04 1.32 14.69
C THR A 412 -25.77 0.41 13.49
N ALA A 413 -25.98 -0.90 13.66
CA ALA A 413 -25.79 -1.93 12.66
C ALA A 413 -26.89 -2.99 12.81
N SER A 414 -27.80 -3.10 11.85
CA SER A 414 -28.91 -4.06 11.91
C SER A 414 -28.94 -4.94 10.66
N ALA A 415 -28.82 -6.25 10.85
CA ALA A 415 -28.98 -7.21 9.76
C ALA A 415 -30.48 -7.41 9.47
N SER A 416 -30.86 -7.35 8.19
CA SER A 416 -32.24 -7.52 7.71
C SER A 416 -32.55 -8.95 7.29
#